data_AF-A0A0B0N804-F1
#
_entry.id   AF-A0A0B0N804-F1
#
_cell.length_a   1.000
_cell.length_b   1.000
_cell.length_c   1.000
_cell.angle_alpha   90.00
_cell.angle_beta   90.00
_cell.angle_gamma   90.00
#
_symmetry.space_group_name_H-M   'P 1'
#
loop_
_entity.id
_entity.type
_entity.pdbx_description
1 polymer ?
#
loop_
_entity_poly.entity_id
_entity_poly.type
_entity_poly.pdbx_seq_one_letter_code
_entity_poly.pdbx_strand_id
1 'polypeptide(L)'
;MQGTSLVDSRPTSSNQEGEAKKHGAEEFKATDDDDAERAEFWLDNTIRMFDELSCTPDECLKCVISLLRVTTYQWWNTLVSVVPKERET
;
A
#
# COMPACT_ATOMS: atom_id res chain seq x y z
N MET A 1 -27.29 41.61 5.24
CA MET A 1 -27.58 40.31 4.62
C MET A 1 -26.37 39.45 4.87
N GLN A 2 -26.40 38.70 5.98
CA GLN A 2 -26.51 37.24 6.00
C GLN A 2 -25.40 36.56 5.19
N GLY A 3 -24.49 35.92 5.93
CA GLY A 3 -23.26 35.35 5.42
C GLY A 3 -23.43 33.96 4.81
N THR A 4 -22.33 33.48 4.24
CA THR A 4 -22.11 32.06 3.96
C THR A 4 -20.69 31.73 4.38
N SER A 5 -20.59 30.90 5.42
CA SER A 5 -19.38 30.21 5.82
C SER A 5 -19.07 29.17 4.75
N LEU A 6 -17.98 29.35 3.99
CA LEU A 6 -17.42 28.27 3.19
C LEU A 6 -16.60 27.39 4.14
N VAL A 7 -17.20 26.28 4.54
CA VAL A 7 -16.57 25.23 5.34
C VAL A 7 -15.42 24.64 4.53
N ASP A 8 -14.20 25.04 4.87
CA ASP A 8 -12.98 24.40 4.35
C ASP A 8 -12.92 23.00 4.97
N SER A 9 -13.39 22.03 4.20
CA SER A 9 -13.45 20.62 4.60
C SER A 9 -12.02 20.11 4.73
N ARG A 10 -11.60 19.93 5.98
CA ARG A 10 -10.45 19.14 6.41
C ARG A 10 -10.26 17.89 5.53
N PRO A 11 -9.06 17.58 5.03
CA PRO A 11 -8.85 16.33 4.30
C PRO A 11 -8.98 15.18 5.29
N THR A 12 -10.07 14.43 5.18
CA THR A 12 -10.30 13.21 5.94
C THR A 12 -9.35 12.13 5.41
N SER A 13 -8.16 12.06 6.00
CA SER A 13 -7.14 11.03 5.76
C SER A 13 -7.52 9.66 6.33
N SER A 14 -8.78 9.28 6.26
CA SER A 14 -9.23 7.94 6.64
C SER A 14 -10.36 7.58 5.71
N ASN A 15 -10.08 6.71 4.73
CA ASN A 15 -11.04 5.80 4.08
C ASN A 15 -10.42 5.04 2.90
N GLN A 16 -9.19 5.35 2.47
CA GLN A 16 -8.56 4.63 1.34
C GLN A 16 -8.28 3.15 1.65
N GLU A 17 -8.16 2.77 2.92
CA GLU A 17 -7.98 1.36 3.36
C GLU A 17 -9.26 0.52 3.17
N GLY A 18 -10.44 1.15 3.06
CA GLY A 18 -11.72 0.44 2.90
C GLY A 18 -12.07 0.10 1.45
N GLU A 19 -11.60 0.90 0.50
CA GLU A 19 -11.96 0.75 -0.92
C GLU A 19 -11.22 -0.42 -1.58
N ALA A 20 -9.94 -0.62 -1.25
CA ALA A 20 -9.15 -1.73 -1.79
C ALA A 20 -9.76 -3.11 -1.48
N LYS A 21 -10.25 -3.31 -0.25
CA LYS A 21 -10.94 -4.57 0.14
C LYS A 21 -12.27 -4.79 -0.58
N LYS A 22 -12.97 -3.71 -0.95
CA LYS A 22 -14.23 -3.78 -1.71
C LYS A 22 -14.00 -4.26 -3.15
N HIS A 23 -12.80 -4.03 -3.68
CA HIS A 23 -12.38 -4.41 -5.03
C HIS A 23 -11.53 -5.70 -5.05
N GLY A 24 -11.49 -6.47 -3.96
CA GLY A 24 -10.77 -7.76 -3.92
C GLY A 24 -9.24 -7.64 -3.91
N ALA A 25 -8.71 -6.45 -3.58
CA ALA A 25 -7.27 -6.27 -3.40
C ALA A 25 -6.82 -6.99 -2.11
N GLU A 26 -5.87 -7.91 -2.28
CA GLU A 26 -5.25 -8.65 -1.18
C GLU A 26 -3.93 -7.97 -0.79
N GLU A 27 -3.72 -7.73 0.51
CA GLU A 27 -2.47 -7.18 1.01
C GLU A 27 -1.33 -8.20 0.83
N PHE A 28 -0.23 -7.80 0.19
CA PHE A 28 0.97 -8.62 0.15
C PHE A 28 1.67 -8.58 1.51
N LYS A 29 1.72 -9.72 2.19
CA LYS A 29 2.57 -9.91 3.36
C LYS A 29 3.76 -10.76 2.96
N ALA A 30 4.88 -10.11 2.67
CA ALA A 30 6.13 -10.80 2.37
C ALA A 30 6.56 -11.66 3.57
N THR A 31 6.65 -12.98 3.40
CA THR A 31 7.35 -13.89 4.32
C THR A 31 8.62 -14.42 3.66
N ASP A 32 9.62 -14.84 4.46
CA ASP A 32 10.93 -15.31 3.95
C ASP A 32 10.84 -16.54 3.03
N ASP A 33 9.66 -17.17 2.96
CA ASP A 33 9.33 -18.37 2.17
C ASP A 33 8.49 -18.05 0.92
N ASP A 34 8.38 -16.78 0.54
CA ASP A 34 7.54 -16.35 -0.58
C ASP A 34 8.20 -16.65 -1.92
N ASP A 35 7.67 -17.67 -2.60
CA ASP A 35 8.11 -18.04 -3.94
C ASP A 35 7.69 -16.99 -4.98
N ALA A 36 8.45 -16.91 -6.09
CA ALA A 36 8.26 -15.93 -7.17
C ALA A 36 6.82 -15.93 -7.70
N GLU A 37 6.16 -17.09 -7.74
CA GLU A 37 4.76 -17.23 -8.15
C GLU A 37 3.80 -16.36 -7.30
N ARG A 38 4.06 -16.20 -6.01
CA ARG A 38 3.20 -15.41 -5.12
C ARG A 38 3.37 -13.92 -5.35
N ALA A 39 4.58 -13.49 -5.67
CA ALA A 39 4.87 -12.12 -6.05
C ALA A 39 4.25 -11.77 -7.42
N GLU A 40 4.34 -12.70 -8.39
CA GLU A 40 3.69 -12.56 -9.70
C GLU A 40 2.16 -12.48 -9.56
N PHE A 41 1.56 -13.37 -8.77
CA PHE A 41 0.12 -13.35 -8.51
C PHE A 41 -0.36 -12.04 -7.88
N TRP A 42 0.40 -11.51 -6.92
CA TRP A 42 0.07 -10.22 -6.30
C TRP A 42 0.17 -9.05 -7.28
N LEU A 43 1.19 -9.04 -8.14
CA LEU A 43 1.36 -8.03 -9.18
C LEU A 43 0.21 -8.08 -10.19
N ASP A 44 -0.18 -9.25 -10.67
CA ASP A 44 -1.31 -9.44 -11.60
C ASP A 44 -2.64 -8.95 -10.99
N ASN A 45 -2.89 -9.25 -9.71
CA ASN A 45 -4.08 -8.76 -9.02
C ASN A 45 -4.09 -7.23 -8.89
N THR A 46 -2.92 -6.64 -8.63
CA THR A 46 -2.75 -5.19 -8.50
C THR A 46 -2.94 -4.49 -9.85
N ILE A 47 -2.43 -5.05 -10.95
CA ILE A 47 -2.65 -4.54 -12.30
C ILE A 47 -4.14 -4.58 -12.65
N ARG A 48 -4.84 -5.69 -12.37
CA ARG A 48 -6.28 -5.81 -12.62
C ARG A 48 -7.11 -4.79 -11.84
N MET A 49 -6.76 -4.53 -10.58
CA MET A 49 -7.38 -3.48 -9.78
C MET A 49 -7.19 -2.10 -10.42
N PHE A 50 -6.01 -1.80 -10.98
CA PHE A 50 -5.79 -0.52 -11.65
C PHE A 50 -6.57 -0.37 -12.95
N ASP A 51 -6.72 -1.45 -13.72
CA ASP A 51 -7.59 -1.48 -14.91
C ASP A 51 -9.06 -1.23 -14.52
N GLU A 52 -9.54 -1.86 -13.44
CA GLU A 52 -10.89 -1.62 -12.90
C GLU A 52 -11.11 -0.18 -12.43
N LEU A 53 -10.08 0.43 -11.84
CA LEU A 53 -10.09 1.83 -11.41
C LEU A 53 -9.92 2.82 -12.58
N SER A 54 -9.75 2.33 -13.81
CA SER A 54 -9.48 3.16 -15.01
C SER A 54 -8.29 4.12 -14.81
N CYS A 55 -7.28 3.66 -14.07
CA CYS A 55 -6.13 4.45 -13.71
C CYS A 55 -5.20 4.61 -14.92
N THR A 56 -4.64 5.80 -15.15
CA THR A 56 -3.71 5.99 -16.27
C THR A 56 -2.39 5.27 -15.98
N PRO A 57 -1.63 4.79 -16.99
CA PRO A 57 -0.38 4.07 -16.76
C PRO A 57 0.61 4.81 -15.84
N ASP A 58 0.67 6.15 -15.94
CA ASP A 58 1.52 6.99 -15.10
C ASP A 58 1.07 7.04 -13.63
N GLU A 59 -0.24 7.00 -13.38
CA GLU A 59 -0.81 6.95 -12.03
C GLU A 59 -0.68 5.56 -11.43
N CYS A 60 -0.91 4.50 -12.22
CA CYS A 60 -0.66 3.11 -11.81
C CYS A 60 0.78 2.93 -11.36
N LEU A 61 1.75 3.39 -12.17
CA LEU A 61 3.17 3.25 -11.87
C LEU A 61 3.54 3.98 -10.57
N LYS A 62 3.02 5.19 -10.35
CA LYS A 62 3.23 5.93 -9.08
C LYS A 62 2.63 5.19 -7.88
N CYS A 63 1.45 4.58 -8.03
CA CYS A 63 0.83 3.78 -6.99
C CYS A 63 1.64 2.52 -6.67
N VAL A 64 2.06 1.75 -7.68
CA VAL A 64 2.91 0.56 -7.50
C VAL A 64 4.21 0.93 -6.78
N ILE A 65 4.90 1.98 -7.23
CA ILE A 65 6.14 2.44 -6.59
C ILE A 65 5.89 2.87 -5.14
N SER A 66 4.77 3.53 -4.85
CA SER A 66 4.42 3.95 -3.49
C SER A 66 4.11 2.77 -2.58
N LEU A 67 3.34 1.78 -3.07
CA LEU A 67 3.07 0.53 -2.35
C LEU A 67 4.34 -0.24 -2.05
N LEU A 68 5.20 -0.46 -3.06
CA LEU A 68 6.47 -1.15 -2.89
C LEU A 68 7.36 -0.47 -1.85
N ARG A 69 7.44 0.88 -1.86
CA ARG A 69 8.22 1.62 -0.84
C ARG A 69 7.71 1.38 0.57
N VAL A 70 6.39 1.34 0.77
CA VAL A 70 5.79 1.05 2.09
C VAL A 70 6.12 -0.38 2.52
N THR A 71 5.93 -1.35 1.64
CA THR A 71 6.20 -2.77 1.92
C THR A 71 7.68 -3.03 2.21
N THR A 72 8.60 -2.46 1.40
CA THR A 72 10.05 -2.58 1.62
C THR A 72 10.47 -1.91 2.93
N TYR A 73 9.90 -0.75 3.26
CA TYR A 73 10.19 -0.07 4.53
C TYR A 73 9.70 -0.88 5.74
N GLN A 74 8.50 -1.47 5.66
CA GLN A 74 8.00 -2.39 6.69
C GLN A 74 8.87 -3.64 6.84
N TRP A 75 9.27 -4.27 5.72
CA TRP A 75 10.18 -5.42 5.73
C TRP A 75 11.52 -5.07 6.37
N TRP A 76 12.12 -3.93 5.99
CA TRP A 76 13.39 -3.48 6.56
C TRP A 76 13.30 -3.23 8.06
N ASN A 77 12.26 -2.54 8.54
CA ASN A 77 12.05 -2.31 9.97
C ASN A 77 11.83 -3.62 10.73
N THR A 78 11.12 -4.57 10.12
CA THR A 78 10.94 -5.91 10.68
C THR A 78 12.30 -6.56 10.84
N LEU A 79 13.10 -6.63 9.77
CA LEU A 79 14.43 -7.24 9.79
C LEU A 79 15.37 -6.58 10.83
N VAL A 80 15.42 -5.25 10.92
CA VAL A 80 16.18 -4.53 11.95
C VAL A 80 15.70 -4.86 13.37
N SER A 81 14.41 -5.14 13.56
CA SER A 81 13.85 -5.52 14.86
C SER A 81 14.03 -7.00 15.21
N VAL A 82 14.10 -7.89 14.20
CA VAL A 82 14.25 -9.34 14.42
C VAL A 82 15.71 -9.75 14.55
N VAL A 83 16.66 -8.96 14.05
CA VAL A 83 18.08 -9.14 14.38
C VAL A 83 18.23 -9.02 15.90
N PRO A 84 18.57 -10.12 16.62
CA PRO A 84 18.81 -10.03 18.04
C PRO A 84 19.96 -9.06 18.24
N LYS A 85 19.80 -8.14 19.18
CA LYS A 85 20.91 -7.32 19.70
C LYS A 85 21.92 -8.27 20.34
N GLU A 86 22.78 -8.88 19.52
CA GLU A 86 23.85 -9.73 19.99
C GLU A 86 24.96 -8.85 20.58
N ARG A 87 25.04 -8.92 21.91
CA ARG A 87 26.22 -8.72 22.78
C ARG A 87 26.65 -7.28 23.03
N GLU A 88 26.29 -6.78 24.21
CA GLU A 88 27.30 -6.19 25.09
C GLU A 88 27.47 -7.20 26.23
N THR A 89 28.63 -7.86 26.25
CA THR A 89 29.07 -8.80 27.30
C THR A 89 29.71 -8.03 28.43
#